data_AF-A0A2S8ZBS8-F1
#
_entry.id   AF-A0A2S8ZBS8-F1
#
_cell.length_a   1.000
_cell.length_b   1.000
_cell.length_c   1.000
_cell.angle_alpha   90.00
_cell.angle_beta   90.00
_cell.angle_gamma   90.00
#
_symmetry.space_group_name_H-M   'P 1'
#
loop_
_entity.id
_entity.type
_entity.pdbx_description
1 polymer ?
#
loop_
_entity_poly.entity_id
_entity_poly.type
_entity_poly.pdbx_seq_one_letter_code
_entity_poly.pdbx_strand_id
1 'polypeptide(L)'
;MTAEWTDLLDRLELDADRILAAAPGTADTAVIEAWTPPTTPLPPALIDRARHVIERQRLAMERARTDLDGLRQHLSVVDRIPGTRRPDAPAFLDVDG
;
A
#
# COMPACT_ATOMS: atom_id res chain seq x y z
N MET A 1 -4.58 15.30 30.81
CA MET A 1 -5.67 15.07 29.84
C MET A 1 -5.26 15.32 28.38
N THR A 2 -4.08 15.90 28.11
CA THR A 2 -3.49 16.03 26.76
C THR A 2 -2.75 14.78 26.28
N ALA A 3 -2.22 13.97 27.21
CA ALA A 3 -1.38 12.81 26.89
C ALA A 3 -2.08 11.78 25.98
N GLU A 4 -3.34 11.45 26.24
CA GLU A 4 -4.09 10.47 25.44
C GLU A 4 -4.25 10.90 23.97
N TRP A 5 -4.50 12.19 23.74
CA TRP A 5 -4.53 12.75 22.38
C TRP A 5 -3.15 12.77 21.73
N THR A 6 -2.10 13.09 22.49
CA THR A 6 -0.72 13.03 21.99
C THR A 6 -0.36 11.62 21.56
N ASP A 7 -0.58 10.62 22.41
CA ASP A 7 -0.26 9.21 22.14
C ASP A 7 -1.04 8.68 20.92
N LEU A 8 -2.31 9.06 20.81
CA LEU A 8 -3.11 8.72 19.64
C LEU A 8 -2.53 9.35 18.36
N LEU A 9 -2.24 10.65 18.38
CA LEU A 9 -1.68 11.33 17.21
C LEU A 9 -0.29 10.77 16.85
N ASP A 10 0.57 10.47 17.83
CA ASP A 10 1.87 9.84 17.61
C ASP A 10 1.73 8.51 16.86
N ARG A 11 0.79 7.67 17.26
CA ARG A 11 0.52 6.39 16.58
C ARG A 11 0.03 6.60 15.15
N LEU A 12 -0.94 7.48 14.94
CA LEU A 12 -1.49 7.76 13.60
C LEU A 12 -0.44 8.33 12.65
N GLU A 13 0.46 9.15 13.17
CA GLU A 13 1.61 9.68 12.43
C GLU A 13 2.59 8.58 12.03
N LEU A 14 2.95 7.72 12.98
CA LEU A 14 3.85 6.59 12.73
C LEU A 14 3.30 5.64 11.67
N ASP A 15 2.00 5.36 11.69
CA ASP A 15 1.35 4.47 10.71
C ASP A 15 1.34 5.09 9.31
N ALA A 16 1.08 6.39 9.19
CA ALA A 16 1.17 7.10 7.91
C ALA A 16 2.62 7.10 7.37
N ASP A 17 3.60 7.35 8.23
CA ASP A 17 5.02 7.38 7.85
C ASP A 17 5.51 6.01 7.40
N ARG A 18 5.07 4.92 8.05
CA ARG A 18 5.36 3.54 7.62
C ARG A 18 4.88 3.26 6.20
N ILE A 19 3.66 3.68 5.86
CA ILE A 19 3.12 3.51 4.50
C ILE A 19 3.92 4.35 3.49
N LEU A 20 4.24 5.60 3.84
CA LEU A 20 4.98 6.50 2.96
C LEU A 20 6.43 6.05 2.72
N ALA A 21 7.06 5.42 3.71
CA ALA A 21 8.43 4.91 3.62
C ALA A 21 8.54 3.52 2.97
N ALA A 22 7.44 2.79 2.86
CA ALA A 22 7.44 1.44 2.29
C ALA A 22 7.80 1.45 0.80
N ALA A 23 8.50 0.40 0.35
CA ALA A 23 8.68 0.17 -1.07
C ALA A 23 7.32 -0.20 -1.71
N PRO A 24 7.11 0.09 -3.01
CA PRO A 24 5.84 -0.21 -3.68
C PRO A 24 5.42 -1.68 -3.49
N GLY A 25 4.17 -1.88 -3.05
CA GLY A 25 3.62 -3.22 -2.80
C GLY A 25 4.16 -3.95 -1.55
N THR A 26 4.99 -3.30 -0.74
CA THR A 26 5.56 -3.89 0.50
C THR A 26 5.03 -3.23 1.77
N ALA A 27 4.14 -2.24 1.64
CA ALA A 27 3.50 -1.60 2.79
C ALA A 27 2.72 -2.64 3.58
N ASP A 28 3.15 -2.88 4.83
CA ASP A 28 2.43 -3.77 5.74
C ASP A 28 1.22 -3.03 6.31
N THR A 29 0.06 -3.29 5.73
CA THR A 29 -1.22 -2.73 6.19
C THR A 29 -1.90 -3.59 7.25
N ALA A 30 -1.39 -4.80 7.54
CA ALA A 30 -1.98 -5.71 8.52
C ALA A 30 -1.78 -5.21 9.97
N VAL A 31 -0.94 -4.20 10.17
CA VAL A 31 -0.61 -3.62 11.48
C VAL A 31 -1.36 -2.31 11.77
N ILE A 32 -2.20 -1.82 10.84
CA ILE A 32 -2.97 -0.59 11.07
C ILE A 32 -4.19 -0.91 11.94
N GLU A 33 -4.04 -0.72 13.24
CA GLU A 33 -5.12 -0.92 14.20
C GLU A 33 -6.18 0.17 14.07
N ALA A 34 -7.45 -0.24 14.04
CA ALA A 34 -8.57 0.69 14.15
C ALA A 34 -8.41 1.57 15.40
N TRP A 35 -8.71 2.86 15.26
CA TRP A 35 -8.56 3.80 16.35
C TRP A 35 -9.92 4.36 16.78
N THR A 36 -10.04 4.67 18.06
CA THR A 36 -11.20 5.35 18.64
C THR A 36 -10.73 6.67 19.22
N PRO A 37 -11.41 7.79 18.96
CA PRO A 37 -11.05 9.06 19.57
C PRO A 37 -11.22 9.00 21.10
N PRO A 38 -10.34 9.68 21.86
CA PRO A 38 -10.55 9.93 23.28
C PRO A 38 -11.93 10.56 23.53
N THR A 39 -12.50 10.29 24.70
CA THR A 39 -13.77 10.91 25.14
C THR A 39 -13.61 12.40 25.47
N THR A 40 -12.36 12.84 25.67
CA THR A 40 -12.02 14.24 25.92
C THR A 40 -11.94 15.02 24.62
N PRO A 41 -12.33 16.31 24.59
CA PRO A 41 -12.21 17.12 23.38
C PRO A 41 -10.73 17.30 23.01
N LEU A 42 -10.45 17.39 21.70
CA LEU A 42 -9.11 17.67 21.21
C LEU A 42 -8.61 19.02 21.77
N PRO A 43 -7.48 19.05 22.50
CA PRO A 43 -6.90 20.28 23.02
C PRO A 43 -6.56 21.27 21.89
N PRO A 44 -6.87 22.58 22.02
CA PRO A 44 -6.61 23.56 20.97
C PRO A 44 -5.15 23.59 20.47
N ALA A 45 -4.20 23.33 21.37
CA ALA A 45 -2.77 23.27 21.04
C ALA A 45 -2.39 22.12 20.09
N LEU A 46 -3.24 21.10 19.95
CA LEU A 46 -3.02 19.95 19.07
C LEU A 46 -3.78 20.04 17.75
N ILE A 47 -4.54 21.11 17.50
CA ILE A 47 -5.35 21.26 16.27
C ILE A 47 -4.47 21.24 15.02
N ASP A 48 -3.39 22.01 15.01
CA ASP A 48 -2.52 22.08 13.83
C ASP A 48 -1.77 20.77 13.60
N ARG A 49 -1.42 20.08 14.69
CA ARG A 49 -0.86 18.73 14.62
C ARG A 49 -1.85 17.76 14.00
N ALA A 50 -3.09 17.72 14.50
CA ALA A 50 -4.14 16.85 13.96
C ALA A 50 -4.39 17.10 12.47
N ARG A 51 -4.37 18.36 12.02
CA ARG A 51 -4.44 18.71 10.59
C ARG A 51 -3.28 18.13 9.80
N HIS A 52 -2.06 18.21 10.33
CA HIS A 52 -0.89 17.64 9.69
C HIS A 52 -0.95 16.11 9.60
N VAL A 53 -1.48 15.43 10.62
CA VAL A 53 -1.74 13.98 10.58
C VAL A 53 -2.71 13.62 9.46
N ILE A 54 -3.82 14.37 9.34
CA ILE A 54 -4.83 14.15 8.28
C ILE A 54 -4.19 14.28 6.89
N GLU A 55 -3.35 15.28 6.69
CA GLU A 55 -2.67 15.47 5.40
C GLU A 55 -1.69 14.32 5.11
N ARG A 56 -0.91 13.88 6.09
CA ARG A 56 -0.02 12.71 5.92
C ARG A 56 -0.79 11.44 5.61
N GLN A 57 -1.92 11.20 6.27
CA GLN A 57 -2.77 10.05 5.99
C GLN A 57 -3.36 10.13 4.58
N ARG A 58 -3.73 11.32 4.10
CA ARG A 58 -4.15 11.52 2.71
C ARG A 58 -3.05 11.15 1.72
N LEU A 59 -1.83 11.64 1.94
CA LEU A 59 -0.68 11.31 1.09
C LEU A 59 -0.38 9.81 1.08
N ALA A 60 -0.47 9.15 2.24
CA ALA A 60 -0.29 7.71 2.36
C ALA A 60 -1.33 6.92 1.54
N MET A 61 -2.60 7.34 1.58
CA MET A 61 -3.68 6.74 0.79
C MET A 61 -3.46 6.90 -0.72
N GLU A 62 -3.07 8.10 -1.17
CA GLU A 62 -2.78 8.35 -2.59
C GLU A 62 -1.57 7.55 -3.08
N ARG A 63 -0.54 7.41 -2.24
CA ARG A 63 0.61 6.55 -2.53
C ARG A 63 0.19 5.09 -2.68
N ALA A 64 -0.56 4.55 -1.72
CA ALA A 64 -1.03 3.17 -1.77
C ALA A 64 -1.89 2.90 -3.02
N ARG A 65 -2.73 3.86 -3.43
CA ARG A 65 -3.52 3.76 -4.66
C ARG A 65 -2.63 3.73 -5.90
N THR A 66 -1.64 4.61 -5.96
CA THR A 66 -0.67 4.66 -7.08
C THR A 66 0.08 3.34 -7.22
N ASP A 67 0.53 2.77 -6.09
CA ASP A 67 1.24 1.49 -6.09
C ASP A 67 0.34 0.35 -6.59
N LEU A 68 -0.93 0.30 -6.17
CA LEU A 68 -1.90 -0.69 -6.67
C LEU A 68 -2.15 -0.57 -8.18
N ASP A 69 -2.26 0.65 -8.70
CA ASP A 69 -2.49 0.88 -10.12
C ASP A 69 -1.25 0.47 -10.95
N GLY A 70 -0.04 0.72 -10.44
CA GLY A 70 1.21 0.22 -11.03
C GLY A 70 1.28 -1.31 -11.06
N LEU A 71 0.91 -1.98 -9.96
CA LEU A 71 0.87 -3.44 -9.89
C LEU A 71 -0.16 -4.04 -10.89
N ARG A 72 -1.35 -3.45 -11.00
CA ARG A 72 -2.37 -3.87 -11.97
C ARG A 72 -1.88 -3.72 -13.40
N GLN A 73 -1.19 -2.62 -13.71
CA GLN A 73 -0.59 -2.43 -15.03
C GLN A 73 0.47 -3.49 -15.32
N HIS A 74 1.34 -3.79 -14.36
CA HIS A 74 2.37 -4.82 -14.51
C HIS A 74 1.75 -6.20 -14.78
N LEU A 75 0.71 -6.57 -14.03
CA LEU A 75 -0.02 -7.82 -14.25
C LEU A 75 -0.70 -7.88 -15.62
N SER A 76 -1.27 -6.77 -16.10
CA SER A 76 -1.88 -6.72 -17.45
C SER A 76 -0.87 -6.90 -18.59
N VAL A 77 0.40 -6.54 -18.37
CA VAL A 77 1.47 -6.77 -19.34
C VAL A 77 1.90 -8.23 -19.33
N VAL A 78 2.06 -8.84 -18.15
CA VAL A 78 2.40 -10.27 -18.02
C VAL A 78 1.32 -11.16 -18.61
N ASP A 79 0.04 -10.87 -18.35
CA ASP A 79 -1.11 -11.63 -18.88
C ASP A 79 -1.23 -11.53 -20.41
N ARG A 80 -0.73 -10.44 -21.00
CA ARG A 80 -0.70 -10.24 -22.46
C ARG A 80 0.45 -10.92 -23.17
N ILE A 81 1.39 -11.53 -22.45
CA ILE A 81 2.35 -12.44 -23.08
C ILE A 81 1.55 -13.70 -23.41
N PRO A 82 1.25 -13.98 -24.70
CA PRO A 82 0.62 -15.23 -25.04
C PRO A 82 1.59 -16.30 -24.56
N GLY A 83 1.15 -17.16 -23.64
CA GLY A 83 1.92 -18.32 -23.28
C GLY A 83 2.38 -18.97 -24.57
N THR A 84 3.68 -19.21 -24.69
CA THR A 84 4.30 -20.02 -25.72
C THR A 84 3.73 -21.45 -25.62
N ARG A 85 2.45 -21.64 -25.94
CA ARG A 85 1.89 -22.87 -26.47
C ARG A 85 2.47 -22.94 -27.88
N ARG A 86 3.38 -23.81 -28.24
CA ARG A 86 3.87 -25.09 -27.67
C ARG A 86 5.27 -25.27 -28.30
N PRO A 87 6.22 -26.02 -27.71
CA PRO A 87 7.36 -26.48 -28.50
C PRO A 87 6.78 -27.25 -29.69
N ASP A 88 7.16 -26.90 -30.92
CA ASP A 88 6.94 -27.77 -32.06
C ASP A 88 7.40 -29.15 -31.64
N ALA A 89 6.45 -30.08 -31.63
CA ALA A 89 6.73 -31.48 -31.35
C ALA A 89 7.92 -31.90 -32.22
N PRO A 90 8.88 -32.68 -31.72
CA PRO A 90 9.87 -33.26 -32.60
C PRO A 90 9.13 -34.11 -33.64
N ALA A 91 9.07 -33.61 -34.87
CA ALA A 91 8.62 -34.38 -36.01
C ALA A 91 9.69 -35.45 -36.26
N PHE A 92 9.39 -36.71 -35.91
CA PHE A 92 10.18 -37.83 -36.39
C PHE A 92 9.95 -37.91 -37.90
N LEU A 93 10.96 -37.48 -38.66
CA LEU A 93 11.05 -37.67 -40.09
C LEU A 93 11.54 -39.11 -40.27
N ASP A 94 10.62 -40.00 -40.64
CA ASP A 94 10.97 -41.35 -41.03
C ASP A 94 11.71 -41.28 -42.37
N VAL A 95 13.02 -41.52 -42.32
CA VAL A 95 13.91 -41.56 -43.49
C VAL A 95 14.38 -42.99 -43.69
N ASP A 96 13.43 -43.89 -43.94
CA ASP A 96 13.71 -45.25 -44.39
C ASP A 96 13.14 -45.48 -45.80
N GLY A 97 14.05 -45.66 -46.77
CA GLY A 97 13.88 -46.55 -47.94
C GLY A 97 13.48 -45.93 -49.27
#